data_AF-A0A378AZP4-F1
#
_entry.id   AF-A0A378AZP4-F1
#
_cell.length_a   1.000
_cell.length_b   1.000
_cell.length_c   1.000
_cell.angle_alpha   90.00
_cell.angle_beta   90.00
_cell.angle_gamma   90.00
#
_symmetry.space_group_name_H-M   'P 1'
#
loop_
_entity.id
_entity.type
_entity.pdbx_description
1 polymer ?
#
loop_
_entity_poly.entity_id
_entity_poly.type
_entity_poly.pdbx_seq_one_letter_code
_entity_poly.pdbx_strand_id
1 'polypeptide(L)'
;MSNDAALFQQLDLVFAEILSAMTPARRLRTARGIATTLRRTQSQRIGKQVAPDGTPYQKRHRRVLRSQAGIGFIWQGEERRLPQLAGDAW
;
A
#
# COMPACT_ATOMS: atom_id res chain seq x y z
N MET A 1 -15.24 21.78 -12.91
CA MET A 1 -16.21 20.69 -12.66
C MET A 1 -17.19 20.46 -13.81
N SER A 2 -18.08 21.39 -14.18
CA SER A 2 -19.01 21.16 -15.32
C SER A 2 -18.31 21.06 -16.69
N ASN A 3 -17.17 21.73 -16.86
CA ASN A 3 -16.42 21.74 -18.13
C ASN A 3 -15.59 20.46 -18.33
N ASP A 4 -15.10 19.87 -17.23
CA ASP A 4 -14.29 18.65 -17.25
C ASP A 4 -15.13 17.44 -17.68
N ALA A 5 -16.37 17.35 -17.18
CA ALA A 5 -17.30 16.28 -17.56
C ALA A 5 -17.61 16.30 -19.07
N ALA A 6 -17.80 17.50 -19.65
CA ALA A 6 -18.02 17.65 -21.08
C ALA A 6 -16.79 17.23 -21.90
N LEU A 7 -15.58 17.56 -21.42
CA LEU A 7 -14.33 17.13 -22.05
C LEU A 7 -14.18 15.61 -22.03
N PHE A 8 -14.49 14.95 -20.92
CA PHE A 8 -14.44 13.48 -20.83
C PHE A 8 -15.45 12.81 -21.76
N GLN A 9 -16.67 13.33 -21.85
CA GLN A 9 -17.66 12.83 -22.80
C GLN A 9 -17.18 12.97 -24.25
N GLN A 10 -16.51 14.07 -24.59
CA GLN A 10 -15.96 14.27 -25.93
C GLN A 10 -14.82 13.29 -26.24
N LEU A 11 -13.97 13.00 -25.25
CA LEU A 11 -12.95 11.97 -25.38
C LEU A 11 -13.55 10.57 -25.55
N ASP A 12 -14.61 10.25 -24.80
CA ASP A 12 -15.30 8.96 -24.92
C ASP A 12 -15.88 8.74 -26.32
N LEU A 13 -16.44 9.78 -26.93
CA LEU A 13 -16.93 9.74 -28.32
C LEU A 13 -15.80 9.44 -29.31
N VAL A 14 -14.66 10.14 -29.20
CA VAL A 14 -13.50 9.91 -30.07
C VAL A 14 -12.94 8.50 -29.88
N PHE A 15 -12.85 8.01 -28.65
CA PHE A 15 -12.39 6.65 -28.40
C PHE A 15 -13.37 5.59 -28.92
N ALA A 16 -14.68 5.82 -28.79
CA ALA A 16 -15.70 4.93 -29.33
C ALA A 16 -15.56 4.81 -30.86
N GLU A 17 -15.33 5.92 -31.55
CA GLU A 17 -15.09 5.94 -33.00
C GLU A 17 -13.85 5.12 -33.38
N ILE A 18 -12.72 5.35 -32.71
CA ILE A 18 -11.48 4.59 -32.94
C ILE A 18 -11.69 3.10 -32.67
N LEU A 19 -12.34 2.75 -31.56
CA LEU A 19 -12.59 1.36 -31.17
C LEU A 19 -13.57 0.65 -32.12
N SER A 20 -14.47 1.39 -32.78
CA SER A 20 -15.40 0.84 -33.77
C SER A 20 -14.68 0.36 -35.04
N ALA A 21 -13.62 1.06 -35.44
CA ALA A 21 -12.79 0.70 -36.59
C ALA A 21 -11.80 -0.44 -36.29
N MET A 22 -11.66 -0.86 -35.03
CA MET A 22 -10.73 -1.92 -34.62
C MET A 22 -11.37 -3.30 -34.58
N THR A 23 -10.63 -4.30 -35.07
CA THR A 23 -11.02 -5.70 -34.86
C THR A 23 -10.98 -6.08 -33.36
N PRO A 24 -11.79 -7.05 -32.91
CA PRO A 24 -11.81 -7.48 -31.51
C PRO A 24 -10.43 -7.87 -30.96
N ALA A 25 -9.59 -8.54 -31.77
CA ALA A 25 -8.25 -8.94 -31.38
C ALA A 25 -7.31 -7.75 -31.12
N ARG A 26 -7.42 -6.68 -31.93
CA ARG A 26 -6.63 -5.45 -31.71
C ARG A 26 -7.08 -4.72 -30.45
N ARG A 27 -8.41 -4.64 -30.19
CA ARG A 27 -8.94 -4.06 -28.94
C ARG A 27 -8.40 -4.78 -27.70
N LEU A 28 -8.39 -6.10 -27.73
CA LEU A 28 -7.85 -6.92 -26.63
C LEU A 28 -6.35 -6.69 -26.41
N ARG A 29 -5.57 -6.53 -27.48
CA ARG A 29 -4.13 -6.21 -27.39
C ARG A 29 -3.92 -4.84 -26.73
N THR A 30 -4.67 -3.83 -27.14
CA THR A 30 -4.60 -2.49 -26.55
C THR A 30 -4.98 -2.51 -25.07
N ALA A 31 -6.09 -3.16 -24.71
CA ALA A 31 -6.54 -3.29 -23.32
C ALA A 31 -5.48 -3.98 -22.44
N ARG A 32 -4.85 -5.04 -22.95
CA ARG A 32 -3.74 -5.71 -22.25
C ARG A 32 -2.54 -4.77 -22.04
N GLY A 33 -2.14 -4.03 -23.08
CA GLY A 33 -1.05 -3.06 -22.98
C GLY A 33 -1.31 -1.98 -21.91
N ILE A 34 -2.52 -1.43 -21.88
CA ILE A 34 -2.95 -0.46 -20.85
C ILE A 34 -2.86 -1.10 -19.46
N ALA A 35 -3.43 -2.29 -19.28
CA ALA A 35 -3.42 -3.00 -17.99
C ALA A 35 -1.99 -3.31 -17.51
N THR A 36 -1.10 -3.74 -18.40
CA THR A 36 0.32 -4.00 -18.08
C THR A 36 1.01 -2.72 -17.61
N THR A 37 0.86 -1.62 -18.35
CA THR A 37 1.48 -0.33 -18.00
C THR A 37 0.92 0.24 -16.70
N LEU A 38 -0.41 0.16 -16.49
CA LEU A 38 -1.06 0.58 -15.26
C LEU A 38 -0.54 -0.22 -14.06
N ARG A 39 -0.51 -1.55 -14.17
CA ARG A 39 0.02 -2.43 -13.11
C ARG A 39 1.47 -2.09 -12.79
N ARG A 40 2.33 -1.93 -13.82
CA ARG A 40 3.75 -1.57 -13.64
C ARG A 40 3.90 -0.24 -12.90
N THR A 41 3.21 0.80 -13.36
CA THR A 41 3.27 2.14 -12.77
C THR A 41 2.76 2.13 -11.34
N GLN A 42 1.66 1.45 -11.09
CA GLN A 42 1.06 1.32 -9.77
C GLN A 42 1.96 0.53 -8.81
N SER A 43 2.55 -0.58 -9.25
CA SER A 43 3.52 -1.34 -8.46
C SER A 43 4.76 -0.50 -8.12
N GLN A 44 5.28 0.29 -9.06
CA GLN A 44 6.37 1.22 -8.79
C GLN A 44 5.98 2.29 -7.76
N ARG A 45 4.77 2.86 -7.88
CA ARG A 45 4.24 3.85 -6.93
C ARG A 45 4.08 3.27 -5.52
N ILE A 46 3.50 2.08 -5.41
CA ILE A 46 3.35 1.35 -4.13
C ILE A 46 4.73 1.06 -3.53
N GLY A 47 5.69 0.60 -4.35
CA GLY A 47 7.06 0.35 -3.91
C GLY A 47 7.75 1.60 -3.35
N LYS A 48 7.47 2.78 -3.94
CA LYS A 48 7.92 4.08 -3.44
C LYS A 48 7.14 4.60 -2.23
N GLN A 49 6.11 3.88 -1.76
CA GLN A 49 5.23 4.30 -0.67
C GLN A 49 4.58 5.66 -0.93
N VAL A 50 4.11 5.90 -2.16
CA VAL A 50 3.42 7.14 -2.55
C VAL A 50 1.94 6.84 -2.75
N ALA A 51 1.04 7.75 -2.35
CA ALA A 51 -0.40 7.70 -2.51
C ALA A 51 -0.86 8.13 -3.92
N PRO A 52 -2.12 7.87 -4.33
CA PRO A 52 -2.59 8.22 -5.68
C PRO A 52 -2.55 9.72 -5.99
N ASP A 53 -2.64 10.55 -4.96
CA ASP A 53 -2.53 12.02 -5.02
C ASP A 53 -1.07 12.51 -5.08
N GLY A 54 -0.10 11.60 -5.05
CA GLY A 54 1.33 11.91 -5.09
C GLY A 54 1.98 12.15 -3.72
N THR A 55 1.21 12.13 -2.62
CA THR A 55 1.76 12.34 -1.28
C THR A 55 2.45 11.07 -0.77
N PRO A 56 3.55 11.16 0.00
CA PRO A 56 4.13 9.98 0.63
C PRO A 56 3.17 9.40 1.69
N TYR A 57 3.10 8.08 1.79
CA TYR A 57 2.38 7.44 2.87
C TYR A 57 2.99 7.78 4.22
N GLN A 58 2.12 7.89 5.23
CA GLN A 58 2.54 8.09 6.61
C GLN A 58 3.44 6.93 7.06
N LYS A 59 4.57 7.27 7.70
CA LYS A 59 5.47 6.26 8.25
C LYS A 59 4.71 5.42 9.28
N ARG A 60 4.85 4.10 9.19
CA ARG A 60 4.22 3.20 10.16
C ARG A 60 4.72 3.53 11.57
N HIS A 61 3.80 3.77 12.49
CA HIS A 61 4.14 4.00 13.90
C HIS A 61 4.93 2.80 14.44
N ARG A 62 6.13 3.07 14.97
CA ARG A 62 6.97 2.02 15.56
C ARG A 62 6.32 1.57 16.87
N ARG A 63 5.88 0.32 16.94
CA ARG A 63 5.53 -0.30 18.22
C ARG A 63 6.84 -0.58 18.96
N VAL A 64 7.11 0.20 20.01
CA VAL A 64 8.18 -0.12 20.94
C VAL A 64 7.69 -1.30 21.78
N LEU A 65 8.18 -2.49 21.46
CA LEU A 65 7.99 -3.66 22.30
C LEU A 65 8.95 -3.49 23.48
N ARG A 66 8.41 -3.23 24.66
CA ARG A 66 9.18 -3.30 25.91
C ARG A 66 9.11 -4.74 26.39
N SER A 67 10.24 -5.34 26.71
CA SER A 67 10.25 -6.53 27.55
C SER A 67 9.72 -6.13 28.94
N GLN A 68 8.87 -6.97 29.52
CA GLN A 68 8.49 -6.83 30.93
C GLN A 68 9.77 -6.93 31.77
N ALA A 69 10.07 -5.90 32.55
CA ALA A 69 11.22 -5.90 33.45
C ALA A 69 10.86 -6.71 34.71
N GLY A 70 11.34 -7.95 34.77
CA GLY A 70 11.14 -8.85 35.91
C GLY A 70 9.86 -9.71 35.83
N ILE A 71 9.92 -10.88 36.46
CA ILE A 71 8.81 -11.81 36.61
C ILE A 71 8.49 -11.90 38.11
N GLY A 72 7.29 -11.47 38.49
CA GLY A 72 6.71 -11.73 39.81
C GLY A 72 5.90 -13.02 39.77
N PHE A 73 6.08 -13.90 40.74
CA PHE A 73 5.33 -15.15 40.87
C PHE A 73 5.10 -15.47 42.36
N ILE A 74 4.03 -16.21 42.65
CA ILE A 74 3.71 -16.62 44.03
C ILE A 74 4.31 -18.01 44.25
N TRP A 75 5.11 -18.16 45.32
CA TRP A 75 5.68 -19.43 45.76
C TRP A 75 5.41 -19.59 47.24
N GLN A 76 4.74 -20.68 47.62
CA GLN A 76 4.40 -20.98 49.02
C GLN A 76 3.66 -19.83 49.73
N GLY A 77 2.74 -19.15 49.02
CA GLY A 77 1.98 -18.02 49.57
C GLY A 77 2.75 -16.71 49.66
N GLU A 78 4.04 -16.69 49.31
CA GLU A 78 4.87 -15.47 49.28
C GLU A 78 5.01 -14.94 47.85
N GLU A 79 4.89 -13.62 47.68
CA GLU A 79 5.22 -12.94 46.42
C GLU A 79 6.75 -12.93 46.25
N ARG A 80 7.25 -13.56 45.18
CA ARG A 80 8.66 -13.52 44.80
C ARG A 80 8.84 -12.80 43.49
N ARG A 81 9.90 -11.99 43.41
CA ARG A 81 10.31 -11.30 42.17
C ARG A 81 11.68 -11.82 41.77
N LEU A 82 11.81 -12.29 40.53
CA LEU A 82 13.12 -12.55 39.96
C LEU A 82 13.75 -11.21 39.57
N PRO A 83 14.90 -10.83 40.15
CA PRO A 83 15.65 -9.67 39.69
C PRO A 83 16.06 -9.91 38.23
N GLN A 84 16.06 -8.84 37.45
CA GLN A 84 16.49 -8.88 36.08
C GLN A 84 17.92 -9.43 36.00
N LEU A 85 18.15 -10.41 35.13
CA LEU A 85 19.51 -10.71 34.66
C LEU A 85 19.96 -9.48 33.87
N ALA A 86 20.67 -8.58 34.52
CA ALA A 86 21.36 -7.47 33.86
C ALA A 86 22.32 -8.08 32.85
N GLY A 87 22.12 -7.76 31.57
CA GLY A 87 23.02 -8.15 30.48
C GLY A 87 24.33 -7.37 30.49
N ASP A 88 24.92 -7.14 31.67
CA ASP A 88 26.18 -6.43 31.87
C ASP A 88 27.28 -7.42 32.27
N ALA A 89 27.44 -8.48 31.46
CA ALA A 89 28.61 -9.32 31.44
C ALA A 89 28.91 -9.69 29.97
N TRP A 90 29.88 -8.93 29.41
CA TRP A 90 30.46 -8.97 28.06
C TRP A 90 29.72 -8.23 26.94
#